data_AF-A0A7Y4QIP7-F1
#
_entry.id   AF-A0A7Y4QIP7-F1
#
_cell.length_a   1.000
_cell.length_b   1.000
_cell.length_c   1.000
_cell.angle_alpha   90.00
_cell.angle_beta   90.00
_cell.angle_gamma   90.00
#
_symmetry.space_group_name_H-M   'P 1'
#
loop_
_entity.id
_entity.type
_entity.pdbx_description
1 polymer ?
#
loop_
_entity_poly.entity_id
_entity_poly.type
_entity_poly.pdbx_seq_one_letter_code
_entity_poly.pdbx_strand_id
1 'polypeptide(L)'
;MKTQTLLTVAVTTVALFFAQLASAVTNVFFNALQTATVVSSNVTAVTLRSGDYLFAYTVDGYWAVCPGCTATGRFFSVFWPDGIQAQAVTTGPSVGIGANITIKRVDGKLFDMRAFTGKLLANTAGTGGAFEIMPQLNGEDALNDPLMFDCSGYGGQSFQHTPMLASYDTYKIHLWVDWALTALTLIDTNASTSVTITNTITVNVSPAGAGSVTGAGNYPGNSTCTLIVAVNPGWGFQNWTENGAQISASPSYVLAVSSNRTLIASFVPLPPNLSVARSATNSLVLSWPANGIPFVLQENPSAGNTGWSDSSTPITVVGANNQAVITPLSGIRFFRLKLP
;
A
#
# COMPACT_ATOMS: atom_id res chain seq x y z
N MET A 1 41.36 49.11 6.47
CA MET A 1 40.06 48.54 6.05
C MET A 1 40.35 47.42 5.07
N LYS A 2 40.22 46.17 5.49
CA LYS A 2 40.37 44.99 4.61
C LYS A 2 38.96 44.55 4.24
N THR A 3 38.58 44.77 2.99
CA THR A 3 37.28 44.34 2.45
C THR A 3 37.39 42.86 2.09
N GLN A 4 36.71 41.99 2.83
CA GLN A 4 36.51 40.60 2.43
C GLN A 4 35.36 40.54 1.42
N THR A 5 35.65 40.08 0.20
CA THR A 5 34.63 39.75 -0.80
C THR A 5 34.20 38.30 -0.57
N LEU A 6 32.97 38.10 -0.10
CA LEU A 6 32.35 36.77 -0.01
C LEU A 6 31.97 36.30 -1.43
N LEU A 7 32.55 35.18 -1.87
CA LEU A 7 32.15 34.49 -3.10
C LEU A 7 31.04 33.49 -2.75
N THR A 8 29.81 33.81 -3.10
CA THR A 8 28.67 32.89 -2.95
C THR A 8 28.72 31.84 -4.05
N VAL A 9 29.05 30.59 -3.71
CA VAL A 9 28.95 29.45 -4.63
C VAL A 9 27.50 28.99 -4.62
N ALA A 10 26.76 29.27 -5.70
CA ALA A 10 25.45 28.67 -5.93
C ALA A 10 25.65 27.22 -6.39
N VAL A 11 25.26 26.26 -5.56
CA VAL A 11 25.21 24.83 -5.94
C VAL A 11 23.90 24.59 -6.67
N THR A 12 23.94 24.62 -8.01
CA THR A 12 22.80 24.21 -8.84
C THR A 12 22.71 22.70 -8.82
N THR A 13 21.73 22.15 -8.09
CA THR A 13 21.39 20.74 -8.15
C THR A 13 20.66 20.48 -9.48
N VAL A 14 21.37 19.90 -10.45
CA VAL A 14 20.75 19.38 -11.67
C VAL A 14 20.02 18.09 -11.27
N ALA A 15 18.70 18.18 -11.11
CA ALA A 15 17.86 17.00 -11.03
C ALA A 15 17.88 16.30 -12.40
N LEU A 16 18.68 15.24 -12.51
CA LEU A 16 18.62 14.29 -13.62
C LEU A 16 17.26 13.58 -13.52
N PHE A 17 16.26 14.10 -14.23
CA PHE A 17 15.05 13.35 -14.54
C PHE A 17 15.44 12.21 -15.48
N PHE A 18 15.75 11.05 -14.92
CA PHE A 18 15.68 9.81 -15.69
C PHE A 18 14.22 9.60 -16.05
N ALA A 19 13.86 9.87 -17.31
CA ALA A 19 12.61 9.38 -17.87
C ALA A 19 12.67 7.85 -17.75
N GLN A 20 11.86 7.29 -16.85
CA GLN A 20 11.72 5.86 -16.70
C GLN A 20 11.19 5.34 -18.04
N LEU A 21 12.03 4.67 -18.82
CA LEU A 21 11.61 3.99 -20.03
C LEU A 21 10.51 3.00 -19.62
N ALA A 22 9.29 3.20 -20.14
CA ALA A 22 8.21 2.25 -19.96
C ALA A 22 8.70 0.91 -20.51
N SER A 23 8.93 -0.07 -19.62
CA SER A 23 9.24 -1.42 -20.05
C SER A 23 7.94 -2.03 -20.56
N ALA A 24 7.87 -2.28 -21.87
CA ALA A 24 6.71 -2.92 -22.45
C ALA A 24 6.55 -4.34 -21.86
N VAL A 25 5.38 -4.64 -21.31
CA VAL A 25 5.09 -5.95 -20.68
C VAL A 25 4.33 -6.82 -21.66
N THR A 26 4.92 -7.97 -22.03
CA THR A 26 4.24 -8.98 -22.84
C THR A 26 3.31 -9.83 -21.97
N ASN A 27 2.02 -9.83 -22.31
CA ASN A 27 1.00 -10.62 -21.66
C ASN A 27 0.57 -11.76 -22.61
N VAL A 28 0.77 -13.01 -22.17
CA VAL A 28 0.29 -14.20 -22.88
C VAL A 28 -0.91 -14.76 -22.13
N PHE A 29 -2.09 -14.69 -22.74
CA PHE A 29 -3.34 -15.12 -22.13
C PHE A 29 -3.67 -16.60 -22.40
N PHE A 30 -4.58 -17.13 -21.59
CA PHE A 30 -5.10 -18.50 -21.66
C PHE A 30 -4.06 -19.55 -21.24
N ASN A 31 -3.51 -19.37 -20.04
CA ASN A 31 -2.63 -20.36 -19.42
C ASN A 31 -3.07 -20.67 -17.98
N ALA A 32 -2.70 -21.86 -17.51
CA ALA A 32 -3.16 -22.40 -16.21
C ALA A 32 -2.73 -21.57 -14.97
N LEU A 33 -1.78 -20.64 -15.12
CA LEU A 33 -1.34 -19.77 -14.02
C LEU A 33 -2.14 -18.47 -13.93
N GLN A 34 -2.97 -18.15 -14.93
CA GLN A 34 -3.79 -16.95 -14.91
C GLN A 34 -5.18 -17.22 -14.35
N THR A 35 -5.71 -16.22 -13.65
CA THR A 35 -7.07 -16.24 -13.12
C THR A 35 -7.95 -15.28 -13.90
N ALA A 36 -9.21 -15.67 -14.11
CA ALA A 36 -10.26 -14.79 -14.62
C ALA A 36 -11.39 -14.68 -13.61
N THR A 37 -11.93 -13.48 -13.46
CA THR A 37 -13.07 -13.18 -12.58
C THR A 37 -14.22 -12.63 -13.42
N VAL A 38 -15.45 -13.06 -13.13
CA VAL A 38 -16.63 -12.50 -13.79
C VAL A 38 -16.90 -11.11 -13.23
N VAL A 39 -16.86 -10.09 -14.08
CA VAL A 39 -17.17 -8.69 -13.73
C VAL A 39 -18.65 -8.41 -13.93
N SER A 40 -19.22 -8.91 -15.02
CA SER A 40 -20.65 -8.81 -15.30
C SER A 40 -21.10 -10.00 -16.14
N SER A 41 -22.37 -10.37 -15.99
CA SER A 41 -22.99 -11.44 -16.77
C SER A 41 -24.47 -11.12 -16.91
N ASN A 42 -24.99 -11.29 -18.12
CA ASN A 42 -26.41 -11.24 -18.43
C ASN A 42 -26.72 -12.27 -19.53
N VAL A 43 -28.00 -12.34 -19.92
CA VAL A 43 -28.50 -13.31 -20.91
C VAL A 43 -27.91 -13.16 -22.32
N THR A 44 -27.20 -12.08 -22.62
CA THR A 44 -26.63 -11.79 -23.95
C THR A 44 -25.12 -11.64 -23.97
N ALA A 45 -24.48 -11.47 -22.81
CA ALA A 45 -23.05 -11.22 -22.72
C ALA A 45 -22.48 -11.56 -21.34
N VAL A 46 -21.20 -11.93 -21.34
CA VAL A 46 -20.38 -12.07 -20.13
C VAL A 46 -19.14 -11.20 -20.29
N THR A 47 -18.72 -10.54 -19.21
CA THR A 47 -17.43 -9.85 -19.12
C THR A 47 -16.56 -10.50 -18.06
N LEU A 48 -15.41 -10.99 -18.47
CA LEU A 48 -14.36 -11.48 -17.58
C LEU A 48 -13.25 -10.43 -17.42
N ARG A 49 -12.60 -10.41 -16.27
CA ARG A 49 -11.35 -9.70 -16.02
C ARG A 49 -10.23 -10.68 -15.72
N SER A 50 -9.10 -10.51 -16.41
CA SER A 50 -7.82 -11.17 -16.08
C SER A 50 -6.71 -10.11 -16.08
N GLY A 51 -6.07 -9.91 -14.93
CA GLY A 51 -5.14 -8.80 -14.72
C GLY A 51 -5.81 -7.44 -14.98
N ASP A 52 -5.18 -6.64 -15.84
CA ASP A 52 -5.65 -5.31 -16.24
C ASP A 52 -6.55 -5.31 -17.48
N TYR A 53 -6.96 -6.49 -17.96
CA TYR A 53 -7.74 -6.63 -19.19
C TYR A 53 -9.15 -7.15 -18.92
N LEU A 54 -10.10 -6.59 -19.68
CA LEU A 54 -11.49 -7.02 -19.76
C LEU A 54 -11.74 -7.74 -21.08
N PHE A 55 -12.46 -8.85 -21.00
CA PHE A 55 -12.91 -9.65 -22.13
C PHE A 55 -14.42 -9.74 -22.07
N ALA A 56 -15.11 -8.97 -22.89
CA ALA A 56 -16.57 -9.03 -23.02
C ALA A 56 -16.93 -9.86 -24.26
N TYR A 57 -17.76 -10.89 -24.10
CA TYR A 57 -18.13 -11.78 -25.20
C TYR A 57 -19.62 -12.11 -25.21
N THR A 58 -20.14 -12.38 -26.40
CA THR A 58 -21.56 -12.65 -26.63
C THR A 58 -21.98 -14.04 -26.17
N VAL A 59 -23.19 -14.13 -25.62
CA VAL A 59 -23.83 -15.35 -25.15
C VAL A 59 -25.22 -15.47 -25.77
N ASP A 60 -25.56 -16.63 -26.30
CA ASP A 60 -26.90 -16.91 -26.83
C ASP A 60 -27.79 -17.45 -25.70
N GLY A 61 -28.08 -16.60 -24.71
CA GLY A 61 -28.77 -17.00 -23.48
C GLY A 61 -30.30 -17.13 -23.61
N TYR A 62 -30.89 -16.58 -24.68
CA TYR A 62 -32.32 -16.74 -24.97
C TYR A 62 -32.66 -18.06 -25.66
N TRP A 63 -31.64 -18.81 -26.10
CA TRP A 63 -31.84 -20.12 -26.70
C TRP A 63 -32.47 -21.11 -25.70
N ALA A 64 -33.35 -21.97 -26.20
CA ALA A 64 -34.04 -23.00 -25.43
C ALA A 64 -33.90 -24.36 -26.12
N VAL A 65 -33.92 -25.44 -25.32
CA VAL A 65 -33.80 -26.82 -25.80
C VAL A 65 -34.95 -27.27 -26.72
N CYS A 66 -36.08 -26.58 -26.65
CA CYS A 66 -37.24 -26.80 -27.51
C CYS A 66 -38.02 -25.49 -27.74
N PRO A 67 -38.73 -25.36 -28.88
CA PRO A 67 -39.58 -24.20 -29.14
C PRO A 67 -40.63 -23.99 -28.02
N GLY A 68 -40.70 -22.76 -27.48
CA GLY A 68 -41.62 -22.40 -26.40
C GLY A 68 -41.22 -22.82 -24.99
N CYS A 69 -40.10 -23.55 -24.85
CA CYS A 69 -39.55 -23.94 -23.56
C CYS A 69 -38.80 -22.78 -22.89
N THR A 70 -38.60 -22.86 -21.58
CA THR A 70 -37.80 -21.87 -20.84
C THR A 70 -36.39 -21.78 -21.44
N ALA A 71 -35.91 -20.56 -21.67
CA ALA A 71 -34.56 -20.32 -22.15
C ALA A 71 -33.54 -20.88 -21.14
N THR A 72 -32.60 -21.68 -21.66
CA THR A 72 -31.51 -22.29 -20.89
C THR A 72 -30.14 -21.73 -21.30
N GLY A 73 -30.09 -21.00 -22.41
CA GLY A 73 -28.86 -20.61 -23.09
C GLY A 73 -28.17 -21.77 -23.78
N ARG A 74 -27.28 -21.45 -24.73
CA ARG A 74 -26.44 -22.46 -25.40
C ARG A 74 -25.25 -22.86 -24.53
N PHE A 75 -24.89 -24.14 -24.57
CA PHE A 75 -23.74 -24.66 -23.84
C PHE A 75 -22.41 -24.10 -24.35
N PHE A 76 -21.47 -23.94 -23.42
CA PHE A 76 -20.09 -23.58 -23.70
C PHE A 76 -19.23 -24.86 -23.68
N SER A 77 -18.26 -24.94 -24.61
CA SER A 77 -17.30 -26.03 -24.72
C SER A 77 -15.85 -25.58 -24.47
N VAL A 78 -15.61 -24.27 -24.41
CA VAL A 78 -14.31 -23.69 -24.05
C VAL A 78 -14.51 -22.70 -22.91
N PHE A 79 -13.72 -22.86 -21.85
CA PHE A 79 -13.72 -22.02 -20.66
C PHE A 79 -12.30 -21.59 -20.32
N TRP A 80 -12.17 -20.54 -19.52
CA TRP A 80 -10.89 -20.19 -18.92
C TRP A 80 -10.35 -21.35 -18.06
N PRO A 81 -9.05 -21.67 -18.09
CA PRO A 81 -7.96 -20.97 -18.75
C PRO A 81 -7.69 -21.39 -20.21
N ASP A 82 -8.45 -22.31 -20.79
CA ASP A 82 -8.19 -22.82 -22.15
C ASP A 82 -8.66 -21.86 -23.27
N GLY A 83 -9.50 -20.88 -22.92
CA GLY A 83 -9.96 -19.84 -23.83
C GLY A 83 -11.18 -19.08 -23.34
N ILE A 84 -11.75 -18.26 -24.21
CA ILE A 84 -13.09 -17.69 -24.06
C ILE A 84 -13.88 -17.96 -25.33
N GLN A 85 -15.12 -18.44 -25.17
CA GLN A 85 -16.00 -18.73 -26.29
C GLN A 85 -17.05 -17.61 -26.44
N ALA A 86 -17.22 -17.13 -27.66
CA ALA A 86 -18.32 -16.27 -28.05
C ALA A 86 -19.32 -17.08 -28.88
N GLN A 87 -20.61 -16.79 -28.68
CA GLN A 87 -21.69 -17.45 -29.40
C GLN A 87 -22.38 -16.44 -30.33
N ALA A 88 -22.72 -16.91 -31.54
CA ALA A 88 -23.63 -16.20 -32.42
C ALA A 88 -25.05 -16.27 -31.83
N VAL A 89 -25.77 -15.16 -31.88
CA VAL A 89 -27.11 -15.04 -31.29
C VAL A 89 -28.15 -15.54 -32.27
N THR A 90 -28.74 -16.69 -31.96
CA THR A 90 -29.72 -17.34 -32.82
C THR A 90 -31.16 -17.07 -32.39
N THR A 91 -31.37 -16.62 -31.14
CA THR A 91 -32.70 -16.41 -30.55
C THR A 91 -32.76 -15.10 -29.75
N GLY A 92 -33.95 -14.49 -29.65
CA GLY A 92 -34.21 -13.31 -28.81
C GLY A 92 -34.25 -11.98 -29.57
N PRO A 93 -34.16 -10.83 -28.87
CA PRO A 93 -34.29 -9.50 -29.48
C PRO A 93 -33.12 -9.11 -30.38
N SER A 94 -32.01 -9.85 -30.31
CA SER A 94 -30.74 -9.55 -30.97
C SER A 94 -30.31 -10.66 -31.94
N VAL A 95 -31.28 -11.34 -32.56
CA VAL A 95 -31.04 -12.45 -33.52
C VAL A 95 -30.22 -11.97 -34.71
N GLY A 96 -29.33 -12.84 -35.20
CA GLY A 96 -28.52 -12.58 -36.38
C GLY A 96 -27.26 -11.78 -36.10
N ILE A 97 -26.93 -11.54 -34.83
CA ILE A 97 -25.63 -11.01 -34.43
C ILE A 97 -24.64 -12.17 -34.36
N GLY A 98 -23.51 -12.06 -35.06
CA GLY A 98 -22.42 -13.02 -34.94
C GLY A 98 -21.79 -13.08 -33.54
N ALA A 99 -20.85 -13.99 -33.35
CA ALA A 99 -20.09 -14.13 -32.12
C ALA A 99 -19.05 -13.00 -31.99
N ASN A 100 -19.18 -12.16 -30.97
CA ASN A 100 -18.29 -11.02 -30.77
C ASN A 100 -17.48 -11.16 -29.48
N ILE A 101 -16.22 -10.72 -29.52
CA ILE A 101 -15.35 -10.53 -28.35
C ILE A 101 -14.79 -9.11 -28.39
N THR A 102 -14.94 -8.37 -27.30
CA THR A 102 -14.31 -7.06 -27.10
C THR A 102 -13.25 -7.16 -26.02
N ILE A 103 -12.04 -6.71 -26.35
CA ILE A 103 -10.88 -6.72 -25.44
C ILE A 103 -10.45 -5.28 -25.20
N LYS A 104 -10.36 -4.88 -23.94
CA LYS A 104 -9.84 -3.56 -23.55
C LYS A 104 -9.13 -3.62 -22.20
N ARG A 105 -8.34 -2.59 -21.88
CA ARG A 105 -7.80 -2.43 -20.53
C ARG A 105 -8.83 -1.84 -19.56
N VAL A 106 -8.72 -2.19 -18.29
CA VAL A 106 -9.55 -1.63 -17.19
C VAL A 106 -9.27 -0.13 -17.01
N ASP A 107 -8.03 0.29 -17.20
CA ASP A 107 -7.60 1.69 -17.08
C ASP A 107 -7.80 2.52 -18.36
N GLY A 108 -8.33 1.91 -19.43
CA GLY A 108 -8.58 2.57 -20.72
C GLY A 108 -7.32 2.96 -21.49
N LYS A 109 -6.13 2.55 -21.06
CA LYS A 109 -4.89 2.86 -21.76
C LYS A 109 -4.72 2.03 -23.03
N LEU A 110 -3.85 2.51 -23.91
CA LEU A 110 -3.53 1.87 -25.19
C LEU A 110 -2.70 0.60 -24.99
N PHE A 111 -2.87 -0.39 -25.85
CA PHE A 111 -2.05 -1.60 -25.86
C PHE A 111 -1.98 -2.19 -27.27
N ASP A 112 -1.02 -3.09 -27.47
CA ASP A 112 -0.78 -3.73 -28.76
C ASP A 112 -1.35 -5.15 -28.77
N MET A 113 -1.95 -5.56 -29.89
CA MET A 113 -2.30 -6.95 -30.18
C MET A 113 -1.27 -7.55 -31.14
N ARG A 114 -0.50 -8.53 -30.66
CA ARG A 114 0.61 -9.13 -31.42
C ARG A 114 0.25 -10.41 -32.14
N ALA A 115 -0.46 -11.29 -31.46
CA ALA A 115 -0.83 -12.60 -31.99
C ALA A 115 -2.10 -13.12 -31.32
N PHE A 116 -2.86 -13.94 -32.03
CA PHE A 116 -3.98 -14.67 -31.47
C PHE A 116 -4.17 -16.04 -32.16
N THR A 117 -4.80 -16.96 -31.44
CA THR A 117 -5.30 -18.23 -31.96
C THR A 117 -6.80 -18.32 -31.68
N GLY A 118 -7.58 -18.51 -32.74
CA GLY A 118 -9.00 -18.81 -32.67
C GLY A 118 -9.25 -20.30 -32.88
N LYS A 119 -10.34 -20.82 -32.32
CA LYS A 119 -10.86 -22.17 -32.53
C LYS A 119 -12.29 -22.07 -33.05
N LEU A 120 -12.55 -22.66 -34.21
CA LEU A 120 -13.89 -22.75 -34.77
C LEU A 120 -14.74 -23.71 -33.95
N LEU A 121 -15.98 -23.33 -33.63
CA LEU A 121 -16.95 -24.20 -32.98
C LEU A 121 -18.13 -24.53 -33.89
N ALA A 122 -18.05 -24.09 -35.15
CA ALA A 122 -18.95 -24.42 -36.24
C ALA A 122 -18.15 -24.44 -37.56
N ASN A 123 -18.74 -25.01 -38.61
CA ASN A 123 -18.11 -25.05 -39.93
C ASN A 123 -18.25 -23.70 -40.64
N THR A 124 -17.16 -23.20 -41.21
CA THR A 124 -17.14 -21.97 -42.00
C THR A 124 -16.91 -22.23 -43.50
N ALA A 125 -16.42 -23.41 -43.91
CA ALA A 125 -16.32 -23.95 -45.28
C ALA A 125 -16.61 -22.99 -46.47
N GLY A 126 -15.92 -21.84 -46.54
CA GLY A 126 -16.10 -20.78 -47.55
C GLY A 126 -17.06 -19.62 -47.22
N THR A 127 -18.10 -19.80 -46.41
CA THR A 127 -19.05 -18.73 -45.99
C THR A 127 -18.98 -18.49 -44.48
N GLY A 128 -18.70 -17.26 -44.06
CA GLY A 128 -18.50 -16.93 -42.64
C GLY A 128 -17.11 -17.27 -42.10
N GLY A 129 -16.14 -17.53 -42.98
CA GLY A 129 -14.71 -17.72 -42.64
C GLY A 129 -13.91 -16.42 -42.55
N ALA A 130 -14.60 -15.28 -42.39
CA ALA A 130 -14.01 -13.96 -42.37
C ALA A 130 -13.93 -13.49 -40.91
N PHE A 131 -12.77 -13.68 -40.31
CA PHE A 131 -12.50 -13.27 -38.94
C PHE A 131 -12.14 -11.79 -38.92
N GLU A 132 -12.99 -10.99 -38.28
CA GLU A 132 -12.95 -9.53 -38.33
C GLU A 132 -12.32 -8.97 -37.07
N ILE A 133 -11.38 -8.04 -37.21
CA ILE A 133 -10.85 -7.24 -36.08
C ILE A 133 -10.98 -5.76 -36.42
N MET A 134 -11.78 -5.04 -35.62
CA MET A 134 -11.85 -3.59 -35.62
C MET A 134 -11.14 -3.03 -34.39
N PRO A 135 -9.92 -2.48 -34.52
CA PRO A 135 -9.33 -1.70 -33.44
C PRO A 135 -10.09 -0.38 -33.24
N GLN A 136 -10.15 0.10 -32.01
CA GLN A 136 -10.72 1.41 -31.69
C GLN A 136 -9.71 2.31 -30.99
N LEU A 137 -9.85 3.62 -31.21
CA LEU A 137 -9.10 4.66 -30.55
C LEU A 137 -10.06 5.74 -30.03
N ASN A 138 -9.96 6.03 -28.74
CA ASN A 138 -10.89 6.83 -27.96
C ASN A 138 -12.35 6.35 -28.06
N GLY A 139 -12.56 5.03 -28.16
CA GLY A 139 -13.87 4.40 -28.28
C GLY A 139 -14.49 4.42 -29.69
N GLU A 140 -13.85 5.08 -30.65
CA GLU A 140 -14.28 5.14 -32.05
C GLU A 140 -13.51 4.15 -32.92
N ASP A 141 -14.14 3.64 -33.97
CA ASP A 141 -13.50 2.73 -34.92
C ASP A 141 -12.30 3.41 -35.58
N ALA A 142 -11.13 2.76 -35.50
CA ALA A 142 -9.88 3.37 -35.95
C ALA A 142 -9.62 3.16 -37.45
N LEU A 143 -10.37 2.26 -38.08
CA LEU A 143 -10.27 1.92 -39.50
C LEU A 143 -11.64 2.14 -40.17
N ASN A 144 -11.63 2.42 -41.48
CA ASN A 144 -12.86 2.54 -42.25
C ASN A 144 -13.60 1.20 -42.37
N ASP A 145 -12.85 0.10 -42.41
CA ASP A 145 -13.33 -1.28 -42.52
C ASP A 145 -12.53 -2.16 -41.55
N PRO A 146 -13.13 -3.24 -40.99
CA PRO A 146 -12.41 -4.16 -40.13
C PRO A 146 -11.30 -4.90 -40.89
N LEU A 147 -10.25 -5.28 -40.18
CA LEU A 147 -9.23 -6.17 -40.71
C LEU A 147 -9.80 -7.59 -40.82
N MET A 148 -9.66 -8.18 -42.00
CA MET A 148 -10.17 -9.51 -42.30
C MET A 148 -9.05 -10.54 -42.28
N PHE A 149 -9.25 -11.62 -41.55
CA PHE A 149 -8.35 -12.77 -41.49
C PHE A 149 -9.11 -14.03 -41.91
N ASP A 150 -8.47 -14.88 -42.73
CA ASP A 150 -9.08 -16.15 -43.13
C ASP A 150 -9.12 -17.12 -41.94
N CYS A 151 -10.29 -17.70 -41.71
CA CYS A 151 -10.53 -18.77 -40.77
C CYS A 151 -11.47 -19.83 -41.37
N SER A 152 -11.36 -20.08 -42.68
CA SER A 152 -12.11 -21.13 -43.37
C SER A 152 -11.73 -22.52 -42.85
N GLY A 153 -12.72 -23.30 -42.42
CA GLY A 153 -12.49 -24.63 -41.86
C GLY A 153 -13.73 -25.28 -41.27
N TYR A 154 -13.50 -26.29 -40.45
CA TYR A 154 -14.50 -27.09 -39.77
C TYR A 154 -14.46 -26.89 -38.25
N GLY A 155 -15.58 -27.15 -37.58
CA GLY A 155 -15.67 -27.11 -36.12
C GLY A 155 -14.59 -27.98 -35.47
N GLY A 156 -13.92 -27.42 -34.47
CA GLY A 156 -12.79 -28.03 -33.76
C GLY A 156 -11.42 -27.59 -34.28
N GLN A 157 -11.31 -27.07 -35.51
CA GLN A 157 -10.04 -26.58 -36.05
C GLN A 157 -9.64 -25.23 -35.47
N SER A 158 -8.33 -25.02 -35.32
CA SER A 158 -7.75 -23.75 -34.91
C SER A 158 -7.11 -23.00 -36.08
N PHE A 159 -7.08 -21.67 -35.98
CA PHE A 159 -6.41 -20.76 -36.91
C PHE A 159 -5.63 -19.72 -36.10
N GLN A 160 -4.53 -19.21 -36.65
CA GLN A 160 -3.62 -18.30 -35.95
C GLN A 160 -3.17 -17.19 -36.88
N HIS A 161 -3.12 -15.96 -36.36
CA HIS A 161 -2.61 -14.79 -37.08
C HIS A 161 -1.77 -13.89 -36.17
N THR A 162 -0.90 -13.09 -36.79
CA THR A 162 -0.04 -12.10 -36.12
C THR A 162 -0.30 -10.70 -36.69
N PRO A 163 -1.40 -10.04 -36.28
CA PRO A 163 -1.85 -8.82 -36.93
C PRO A 163 -0.97 -7.59 -36.63
N MET A 164 -0.12 -7.66 -35.59
CA MET A 164 0.83 -6.60 -35.21
C MET A 164 0.19 -5.20 -35.04
N LEU A 165 -1.03 -5.15 -34.47
CA LEU A 165 -1.73 -3.90 -34.21
C LEU A 165 -1.16 -3.24 -32.97
N ALA A 166 -0.95 -1.92 -33.03
CA ALA A 166 -0.30 -1.18 -31.97
C ALA A 166 -1.05 0.10 -31.62
N SER A 167 -1.00 0.47 -30.34
CA SER A 167 -1.51 1.75 -29.82
C SER A 167 -3.03 1.98 -29.96
N TYR A 168 -3.85 0.97 -29.63
CA TYR A 168 -5.32 1.07 -29.58
C TYR A 168 -5.86 0.80 -28.17
N ASP A 169 -7.00 1.36 -27.80
CA ASP A 169 -7.61 1.14 -26.47
C ASP A 169 -8.54 -0.07 -26.40
N THR A 170 -9.07 -0.51 -27.55
CA THR A 170 -10.05 -1.59 -27.64
C THR A 170 -9.85 -2.35 -28.95
N TYR A 171 -10.05 -3.67 -28.90
CA TYR A 171 -10.18 -4.51 -30.08
C TYR A 171 -11.54 -5.20 -30.06
N LYS A 172 -12.37 -4.91 -31.06
CA LYS A 172 -13.61 -5.63 -31.34
C LYS A 172 -13.32 -6.73 -32.34
N ILE A 173 -13.66 -7.95 -31.99
CA ILE A 173 -13.40 -9.14 -32.78
C ILE A 173 -14.73 -9.80 -33.10
N HIS A 174 -14.95 -10.13 -34.37
CA HIS A 174 -16.21 -10.65 -34.85
C HIS A 174 -16.02 -11.90 -35.73
N LEU A 175 -16.92 -12.85 -35.57
CA LEU A 175 -17.12 -13.94 -36.52
C LEU A 175 -18.60 -14.32 -36.57
N TRP A 176 -19.11 -14.67 -37.75
CA TRP A 176 -20.53 -14.98 -37.94
C TRP A 176 -20.99 -16.30 -37.32
N VAL A 177 -20.07 -17.14 -36.86
CA VAL A 177 -20.35 -18.43 -36.23
C VAL A 177 -19.71 -18.52 -34.84
N ASP A 178 -20.10 -19.50 -34.04
CA ASP A 178 -19.50 -19.73 -32.73
C ASP A 178 -17.99 -20.00 -32.85
N TRP A 179 -17.21 -19.38 -31.98
CA TRP A 179 -15.76 -19.56 -31.92
C TRP A 179 -15.23 -19.30 -30.51
N ALA A 180 -13.98 -19.71 -30.28
CA ALA A 180 -13.26 -19.39 -29.06
C ALA A 180 -11.90 -18.76 -29.35
N LEU A 181 -11.53 -17.77 -28.56
CA LEU A 181 -10.16 -17.26 -28.49
C LEU A 181 -9.38 -18.13 -27.50
N THR A 182 -8.38 -18.87 -27.96
CA THR A 182 -7.65 -19.87 -27.16
C THR A 182 -6.17 -19.54 -26.97
N ALA A 183 -5.65 -18.52 -27.66
CA ALA A 183 -4.36 -17.91 -27.35
C ALA A 183 -4.42 -16.42 -27.71
N LEU A 184 -3.78 -15.57 -26.90
CA LEU A 184 -3.68 -14.14 -27.19
C LEU A 184 -2.40 -13.57 -26.58
N THR A 185 -1.64 -12.84 -27.39
CA THR A 185 -0.45 -12.11 -26.96
C THR A 185 -0.71 -10.62 -27.10
N LEU A 186 -0.76 -9.92 -25.97
CA LEU A 186 -0.87 -8.47 -25.90
C LEU A 186 0.44 -7.88 -25.38
N ILE A 187 0.80 -6.68 -25.83
CA ILE A 187 1.89 -5.91 -25.22
C ILE A 187 1.30 -4.67 -24.57
N ASP A 188 1.51 -4.56 -23.25
CA ASP A 188 1.26 -3.34 -22.51
C ASP A 188 2.45 -2.41 -22.69
N THR A 189 2.27 -1.33 -23.46
CA THR A 189 3.31 -0.33 -23.70
C THR A 189 3.26 0.82 -22.69
N ASN A 190 2.35 0.77 -21.72
CA ASN A 190 2.21 1.82 -20.73
C ASN A 190 3.28 1.69 -19.65
N ALA A 191 3.71 2.83 -19.11
CA ALA A 191 4.53 2.84 -17.91
C ALA A 191 3.76 2.18 -16.77
N SER A 192 4.29 1.10 -16.20
CA SER A 192 3.75 0.46 -15.01
C SER A 192 3.65 1.50 -13.88
N THR A 193 2.44 1.92 -13.54
CA THR A 193 2.17 2.74 -12.37
C THR A 193 2.05 1.82 -11.17
N SER A 194 3.15 1.61 -10.43
CA SER A 194 3.09 0.94 -9.12
C SER A 194 2.14 1.74 -8.21
N VAL A 195 0.96 1.20 -7.93
CA VAL A 195 0.05 1.79 -6.93
C VAL A 195 0.68 1.56 -5.56
N THR A 196 1.41 2.54 -5.07
CA THR A 196 1.93 2.54 -3.71
C THR A 196 0.79 2.86 -2.75
N ILE A 197 0.24 1.84 -2.10
CA ILE A 197 -0.59 2.04 -0.90
C ILE A 197 0.28 2.75 0.14
N THR A 198 -0.21 3.83 0.75
CA THR A 198 0.48 4.53 1.83
C THR A 198 -0.28 4.39 3.14
N ASN A 199 0.43 4.06 4.22
CA ASN A 199 -0.08 3.95 5.57
C ASN A 199 0.62 4.97 6.47
N THR A 200 -0.08 5.45 7.50
CA THR A 200 0.41 6.48 8.42
C THR A 200 0.76 5.88 9.78
N ILE A 201 1.97 6.16 10.26
CA ILE A 201 2.43 5.85 11.61
C ILE A 201 2.40 7.13 12.44
N THR A 202 1.54 7.15 13.45
CA THR A 202 1.39 8.27 14.39
C THR A 202 1.99 7.90 15.74
N VAL A 203 2.65 8.84 16.40
CA VAL A 203 3.25 8.65 17.72
C VAL A 203 2.86 9.79 18.66
N ASN A 204 2.40 9.43 19.85
CA ASN A 204 2.17 10.36 20.95
C ASN A 204 3.23 10.16 22.05
N VAL A 205 3.71 11.25 22.65
CA VAL A 205 4.66 11.21 23.77
C VAL A 205 3.91 11.43 25.07
N SER A 206 4.13 10.55 26.06
CA SER A 206 3.50 10.63 27.38
C SER A 206 4.52 10.44 28.50
N PRO A 207 4.65 11.38 29.45
CA PRO A 207 4.02 12.71 29.47
C PRO A 207 4.52 13.64 28.37
N ALA A 208 3.71 14.63 27.99
CA ALA A 208 4.11 15.65 27.01
C ALA A 208 5.36 16.40 27.51
N GLY A 209 6.36 16.58 26.64
CA GLY A 209 7.63 17.22 26.98
C GLY A 209 8.69 16.31 27.63
N ALA A 210 8.38 15.03 27.88
CA ALA A 210 9.36 14.07 28.42
C ALA A 210 10.43 13.62 27.40
N GLY A 211 10.16 13.80 26.12
CA GLY A 211 11.08 13.46 25.03
C GLY A 211 10.50 13.81 23.67
N SER A 212 11.17 13.32 22.63
CA SER A 212 10.73 13.42 21.23
C SER A 212 10.96 12.08 20.51
N VAL A 213 10.25 11.89 19.40
CA VAL A 213 10.34 10.68 18.57
C VAL A 213 10.56 11.08 17.12
N THR A 214 11.51 10.44 16.45
CA THR A 214 11.71 10.53 15.00
C THR A 214 11.27 9.24 14.30
N GLY A 215 10.94 9.33 13.01
CA GLY A 215 10.52 8.18 12.19
C GLY A 215 9.01 7.97 12.06
N ALA A 216 8.17 8.77 12.72
CA ALA A 216 6.73 8.78 12.43
C ALA A 216 6.45 9.43 11.05
N GLY A 217 5.32 9.08 10.42
CA GLY A 217 4.93 9.64 9.13
C GLY A 217 4.25 8.65 8.18
N ASN A 218 4.25 8.99 6.89
CA ASN A 218 3.65 8.18 5.84
C ASN A 218 4.68 7.22 5.22
N TYR A 219 4.28 5.97 5.04
CA TYR A 219 5.11 4.89 4.55
C TYR A 219 4.38 4.07 3.48
N PRO A 220 5.09 3.56 2.46
CA PRO A 220 4.55 2.53 1.58
C PRO A 220 4.05 1.30 2.37
N GLY A 221 2.95 0.69 1.90
CA GLY A 221 2.47 -0.57 2.42
C GLY A 221 3.54 -1.66 2.33
N ASN A 222 3.65 -2.48 3.38
CA ASN A 222 4.66 -3.53 3.53
C ASN A 222 6.11 -3.04 3.66
N SER A 223 6.35 -1.74 3.83
CA SER A 223 7.67 -1.24 4.22
C SER A 223 7.92 -1.40 5.72
N THR A 224 9.12 -1.02 6.16
CA THR A 224 9.46 -0.89 7.59
C THR A 224 9.54 0.58 7.99
N CYS A 225 9.21 0.85 9.25
CA CYS A 225 9.37 2.14 9.92
C CYS A 225 10.25 1.92 11.15
N THR A 226 11.22 2.81 11.37
CA THR A 226 12.10 2.79 12.55
C THR A 226 11.81 4.03 13.38
N LEU A 227 11.26 3.82 14.58
CA LEU A 227 11.02 4.87 15.56
C LEU A 227 12.20 4.98 16.50
N ILE A 228 12.68 6.20 16.73
CA ILE A 228 13.82 6.48 17.61
C ILE A 228 13.41 7.53 18.63
N VAL A 229 13.55 7.21 19.91
CA VAL A 229 13.30 8.11 21.04
C VAL A 229 14.55 8.93 21.37
N ALA A 230 14.38 10.24 21.51
CA ALA A 230 15.30 11.13 22.19
C ALA A 230 14.68 11.60 23.51
N VAL A 231 15.34 11.30 24.62
CA VAL A 231 14.84 11.58 25.97
C VAL A 231 15.27 12.97 26.42
N ASN A 232 14.38 13.75 27.02
CA ASN A 232 14.74 15.04 27.61
C ASN A 232 15.38 14.86 29.01
N PRO A 233 16.22 15.80 29.47
CA PRO A 233 16.82 15.73 30.80
C PRO A 233 15.79 15.51 31.92
N GLY A 234 16.11 14.61 32.86
CA GLY A 234 15.22 14.27 33.98
C GLY A 234 14.19 13.17 33.69
N TRP A 235 14.18 12.61 32.47
CA TRP A 235 13.31 11.52 32.08
C TRP A 235 14.09 10.27 31.65
N GLY A 236 13.42 9.12 31.72
CA GLY A 236 13.87 7.84 31.19
C GLY A 236 12.77 7.25 30.31
N PHE A 237 13.16 6.61 29.21
CA PHE A 237 12.21 5.88 28.37
C PHE A 237 11.73 4.62 29.08
N GLN A 238 10.41 4.39 29.12
CA GLN A 238 9.81 3.23 29.76
C GLN A 238 9.46 2.14 28.73
N ASN A 239 8.57 2.45 27.80
CA ASN A 239 8.12 1.50 26.77
C ASN A 239 7.36 2.18 25.62
N TRP A 240 7.18 1.41 24.55
CA TRP A 240 6.21 1.65 23.50
C TRP A 240 4.93 0.89 23.82
N THR A 241 3.78 1.54 23.64
CA THR A 241 2.48 0.88 23.72
C THR A 241 1.62 1.16 22.49
N GLU A 242 0.74 0.23 22.16
CA GLU A 242 -0.31 0.37 21.16
C GLU A 242 -1.58 -0.27 21.73
N ASN A 243 -2.71 0.42 21.65
CA ASN A 243 -3.98 -0.01 22.26
C ASN A 243 -3.84 -0.40 23.75
N GLY A 244 -2.96 0.27 24.48
CA GLY A 244 -2.67 0.01 25.90
C GLY A 244 -1.76 -1.18 26.19
N ALA A 245 -1.40 -1.99 25.19
CA ALA A 245 -0.48 -3.11 25.34
C ALA A 245 0.96 -2.69 25.04
N GLN A 246 1.92 -3.17 25.83
CA GLN A 246 3.34 -2.94 25.56
C GLN A 246 3.78 -3.76 24.33
N ILE A 247 4.38 -3.07 23.35
CA ILE A 247 4.89 -3.67 22.11
C ILE A 247 6.42 -3.69 22.03
N SER A 248 7.10 -2.85 22.81
CA SER A 248 8.56 -2.84 22.90
C SER A 248 9.02 -2.06 24.14
N ALA A 249 10.12 -2.46 24.76
CA ALA A 249 10.82 -1.69 25.80
C ALA A 249 12.07 -0.96 25.28
N SER A 250 12.41 -1.16 23.99
CA SER A 250 13.59 -0.55 23.39
C SER A 250 13.29 0.86 22.89
N PRO A 251 14.14 1.87 23.17
CA PRO A 251 13.95 3.24 22.67
C PRO A 251 14.12 3.36 21.14
N SER A 252 14.72 2.35 20.50
CA SER A 252 14.69 2.15 19.05
C SER A 252 13.77 0.96 18.73
N TYR A 253 12.72 1.21 17.94
CA TYR A 253 11.72 0.20 17.61
C TYR A 253 11.45 0.16 16.10
N VAL A 254 11.64 -1.02 15.51
CA VAL A 254 11.37 -1.27 14.09
C VAL A 254 10.04 -2.02 13.96
N LEU A 255 9.16 -1.53 13.10
CA LEU A 255 7.86 -2.15 12.82
C LEU A 255 7.58 -2.27 11.32
N ALA A 256 6.78 -3.27 10.97
CA ALA A 256 6.20 -3.39 9.63
C ALA A 256 4.97 -2.49 9.48
N VAL A 257 4.85 -1.85 8.31
CA VAL A 257 3.79 -0.88 8.00
C VAL A 257 2.75 -1.53 7.08
N SER A 258 1.92 -2.39 7.66
CA SER A 258 0.82 -3.08 6.95
C SER A 258 -0.51 -2.31 7.00
N SER A 259 -0.65 -1.37 7.92
CA SER A 259 -1.85 -0.54 8.13
C SER A 259 -1.50 0.75 8.88
N ASN A 260 -2.45 1.66 9.03
CA ASN A 260 -2.31 2.83 9.89
C ASN A 260 -2.17 2.40 11.36
N ARG A 261 -1.20 2.99 12.08
CA ARG A 261 -0.93 2.66 13.48
C ARG A 261 -0.73 3.91 14.32
N THR A 262 -1.15 3.83 15.59
CA THR A 262 -0.96 4.89 16.59
C THR A 262 -0.30 4.32 17.83
N LEU A 263 0.91 4.79 18.11
CA LEU A 263 1.74 4.31 19.22
C LEU A 263 1.90 5.41 20.28
N ILE A 264 2.17 5.00 21.52
CA ILE A 264 2.55 5.91 22.61
C ILE A 264 3.97 5.57 23.06
N ALA A 265 4.85 6.56 23.08
CA ALA A 265 6.15 6.52 23.76
C ALA A 265 5.95 6.96 25.20
N SER A 266 6.09 6.03 26.15
CA SER A 266 5.93 6.29 27.58
C SER A 266 7.28 6.58 28.24
N PHE A 267 7.29 7.56 29.13
CA PHE A 267 8.47 7.99 29.87
C PHE A 267 8.17 8.04 31.37
N VAL A 268 9.22 7.87 32.17
CA VAL A 268 9.18 7.98 33.64
C VAL A 268 10.22 8.98 34.12
N PRO A 269 9.96 9.73 35.22
CA PRO A 269 10.95 10.59 35.83
C PRO A 269 12.19 9.82 36.26
N LEU A 270 13.38 10.35 35.98
CA LEU A 270 14.62 9.87 36.59
C LEU A 270 14.87 10.60 37.92
N PRO A 271 15.38 9.89 38.95
CA PRO A 271 15.77 10.54 40.19
C PRO A 271 16.92 11.53 39.93
N PRO A 272 16.84 12.77 40.46
CA PRO A 272 17.91 13.74 40.33
C PRO A 272 19.10 13.37 41.23
N ASN A 273 20.28 13.91 40.91
CA ASN A 273 21.43 13.82 41.79
C ASN A 273 21.24 14.71 43.02
N LEU A 274 21.26 14.10 44.21
CA LEU A 274 21.29 14.79 45.49
C LEU A 274 22.75 15.01 45.91
N SER A 275 23.19 16.27 46.00
CA SER A 275 24.51 16.62 46.52
C SER A 275 24.42 17.06 47.98
N VAL A 276 25.50 16.78 48.72
CA VAL A 276 25.66 17.16 50.12
C VAL A 276 26.98 17.90 50.30
N ALA A 277 26.94 19.06 50.93
CA ALA A 277 28.12 19.88 51.22
C ALA A 277 28.05 20.48 52.62
N ARG A 278 29.19 20.74 53.24
CA ARG A 278 29.26 21.54 54.48
C ARG A 278 29.22 23.03 54.13
N SER A 279 28.40 23.80 54.83
CA SER A 279 28.27 25.26 54.61
C SER A 279 28.79 26.12 55.76
N ALA A 280 28.73 25.61 56.99
CA ALA A 280 29.29 26.24 58.19
C ALA A 280 29.61 25.17 59.24
N THR A 281 30.17 25.58 60.38
CA THR A 281 30.32 24.70 61.54
C THR A 281 28.93 24.16 61.92
N ASN A 282 28.80 22.84 61.96
CA ASN A 282 27.56 22.15 62.31
C ASN A 282 26.37 22.36 61.35
N SER A 283 26.61 22.64 60.06
CA SER A 283 25.55 22.76 59.04
C SER A 283 25.89 22.01 57.74
N LEU A 284 24.90 21.31 57.16
CA LEU A 284 24.94 20.74 55.81
C LEU A 284 24.00 21.49 54.87
N VAL A 285 24.37 21.58 53.59
CA VAL A 285 23.48 21.97 52.50
C VAL A 285 23.25 20.75 51.64
N LEU A 286 21.98 20.38 51.52
CA LEU A 286 21.50 19.42 50.54
C LEU A 286 21.05 20.20 49.32
N SER A 287 21.51 19.82 48.13
CA SER A 287 21.17 20.53 46.89
C SER A 287 20.80 19.54 45.79
N TRP A 288 19.73 19.82 45.06
CA TRP A 288 19.32 19.05 43.89
C TRP A 288 18.66 19.94 42.83
N PRO A 289 18.71 19.56 41.55
CA PRO A 289 18.10 20.34 40.47
C PRO A 289 16.60 20.62 40.66
N ALA A 290 16.18 21.85 40.36
CA ALA A 290 14.77 22.28 40.38
C ALA A 290 14.06 21.97 39.04
N ASN A 291 14.06 20.70 38.62
CA ASN A 291 13.69 20.27 37.26
C ASN A 291 12.17 20.16 36.99
N GLY A 292 11.33 20.95 37.67
CA GLY A 292 9.87 20.94 37.50
C GLY A 292 9.13 19.67 37.98
N ILE A 293 9.85 18.58 38.28
CA ILE A 293 9.31 17.35 38.86
C ILE A 293 9.37 17.49 40.39
N PRO A 294 8.23 17.38 41.13
CA PRO A 294 8.21 17.56 42.57
C PRO A 294 8.86 16.34 43.25
N PHE A 295 10.04 16.49 43.83
CA PHE A 295 10.64 15.50 44.71
C PHE A 295 10.51 15.95 46.17
N VAL A 296 10.17 15.01 47.05
CA VAL A 296 10.12 15.24 48.50
C VAL A 296 11.45 14.82 49.12
N LEU A 297 12.04 15.70 49.93
CA LEU A 297 13.20 15.38 50.75
C LEU A 297 12.73 14.56 51.96
N GLN A 298 13.24 13.34 52.08
CA GLN A 298 13.01 12.49 53.25
C GLN A 298 14.27 12.34 54.07
N GLU A 299 14.11 12.17 55.38
CA GLU A 299 15.20 11.90 56.31
C GLU A 299 14.94 10.68 57.20
N ASN A 300 16.03 10.05 57.66
CA ASN A 300 16.02 8.88 58.53
C ASN A 300 17.23 8.93 59.49
N PRO A 301 17.07 8.63 60.79
CA PRO A 301 18.20 8.50 61.71
C PRO A 301 19.06 7.23 61.51
N SER A 302 18.63 6.30 60.65
CA SER A 302 19.30 5.04 60.36
C SER A 302 19.46 4.79 58.86
N ALA A 303 20.46 4.00 58.46
CA ALA A 303 20.70 3.63 57.06
C ALA A 303 19.72 2.56 56.53
N GLY A 304 18.67 2.24 57.29
CA GLY A 304 17.73 1.17 56.97
C GLY A 304 16.70 1.52 55.90
N ASN A 305 15.99 0.50 55.42
CA ASN A 305 14.94 0.65 54.41
C ASN A 305 13.58 1.09 54.99
N THR A 306 13.43 1.09 56.32
CA THR A 306 12.21 1.48 57.06
C THR A 306 12.49 2.74 57.90
N GLY A 307 11.43 3.48 58.27
CA GLY A 307 11.55 4.67 59.14
C GLY A 307 11.88 5.99 58.43
N TRP A 308 11.71 6.06 57.11
CA TRP A 308 11.84 7.30 56.35
C TRP A 308 10.60 8.19 56.55
N SER A 309 10.81 9.48 56.78
CA SER A 309 9.76 10.49 56.92
C SER A 309 10.12 11.76 56.15
N ASP A 310 9.12 12.55 55.77
CA ASP A 310 9.34 13.81 55.06
C ASP A 310 10.05 14.81 55.96
N SER A 311 11.10 15.47 55.45
CA SER A 311 11.86 16.43 56.25
C SER A 311 11.06 17.71 56.46
N SER A 312 11.11 18.25 57.68
CA SER A 312 10.52 19.55 58.03
C SER A 312 11.40 20.74 57.63
N THR A 313 12.58 20.48 57.08
CA THR A 313 13.52 21.53 56.68
C THR A 313 12.95 22.35 55.52
N PRO A 314 12.88 23.69 55.62
CA PRO A 314 12.45 24.53 54.51
C PRO A 314 13.33 24.34 53.27
N ILE A 315 12.68 24.18 52.12
CA ILE A 315 13.35 24.09 50.81
C ILE A 315 13.26 25.45 50.14
N THR A 316 14.40 25.99 49.73
CA THR A 316 14.49 27.25 49.00
C THR A 316 15.12 27.03 47.62
N VAL A 317 14.70 27.80 46.62
CA VAL A 317 15.31 27.73 45.28
C VAL A 317 16.46 28.73 45.23
N VAL A 318 17.67 28.22 44.98
CA VAL A 318 18.90 29.00 44.82
C VAL A 318 19.47 28.73 43.44
N GLY A 319 19.33 29.70 42.53
CA GLY A 319 19.68 29.51 41.13
C GLY A 319 18.80 28.42 40.48
N ALA A 320 19.43 27.40 39.91
CA ALA A 320 18.76 26.27 39.26
C ALA A 320 18.48 25.07 40.20
N ASN A 321 18.79 25.19 41.49
CA ASN A 321 18.72 24.09 42.45
C ASN A 321 17.78 24.42 43.61
N ASN A 322 17.08 23.39 44.08
CA ASN A 322 16.49 23.35 45.40
C ASN A 322 17.61 23.14 46.43
N GLN A 323 17.54 23.88 47.54
CA GLN A 323 18.46 23.75 48.67
C GLN A 323 17.72 23.62 49.99
N ALA A 324 18.17 22.68 50.83
CA ALA A 324 17.77 22.53 52.21
C ALA A 324 19.00 22.65 53.11
N VAL A 325 18.96 23.60 54.04
CA VAL A 325 20.06 23.84 55.00
C VAL A 325 19.74 23.11 56.29
N ILE A 326 20.48 22.03 56.55
CA ILE A 326 20.35 21.22 57.75
C ILE A 326 21.21 21.83 58.86
N THR A 327 20.57 22.45 59.85
CA THR A 327 21.23 23.03 61.02
C THR A 327 20.30 22.99 62.25
N PRO A 328 20.83 22.75 63.47
CA PRO A 328 22.16 22.21 63.73
C PRO A 328 22.26 20.73 63.30
N LEU A 329 23.47 20.28 62.93
CA LEU A 329 23.70 18.85 62.78
C LEU A 329 23.72 18.18 64.15
N SER A 330 22.91 17.14 64.30
CA SER A 330 22.83 16.33 65.52
C SER A 330 22.72 14.86 65.14
N GLY A 331 23.63 14.03 65.68
CA GLY A 331 23.65 12.59 65.39
C GLY A 331 23.92 12.24 63.93
N ILE A 332 23.67 10.98 63.59
CA ILE A 332 23.76 10.48 62.20
C ILE A 332 22.39 10.66 61.54
N ARG A 333 22.36 11.26 60.35
CA ARG A 333 21.15 11.45 59.55
C ARG A 333 21.40 11.00 58.11
N PHE A 334 20.39 10.37 57.51
CA PHE A 334 20.38 9.92 56.13
C PHE A 334 19.30 10.68 55.37
N PHE A 335 19.55 11.01 54.11
CA PHE A 335 18.65 11.79 53.27
C PHE A 335 18.43 11.11 51.93
N ARG A 336 17.21 11.22 51.39
CA ARG A 336 16.90 10.79 50.02
C ARG A 336 15.85 11.70 49.41
N LEU A 337 15.80 11.68 48.08
CA LEU A 337 14.69 12.27 47.33
C LEU A 337 13.72 11.17 46.95
N LYS A 338 12.43 11.41 47.16
CA LYS A 338 11.34 10.50 46.80
C LYS A 338 10.40 11.22 45.84
N LEU A 339 10.02 10.56 44.74
CA LEU A 339 8.91 11.00 43.91
C LEU A 339 7.58 10.71 44.67
N PRO A 340 6.69 11.71 44.86
CA PRO A 340 5.43 11.60 45.62
C PRO A 340 4.62 10.36 45.31
#